data_AF-A0A820DNV7-F1
#
_entry.id   AF-A0A820DNV7-F1
#
_cell.length_a   1.000
_cell.length_b   1.000
_cell.length_c   1.000
_cell.angle_alpha   90.00
_cell.angle_beta   90.00
_cell.angle_gamma   90.00
#
_symmetry.space_group_name_H-M   'P 1'
#
loop_
_entity.id
_entity.type
_entity.pdbx_description
1 polymer ?
#
loop_
_entity_poly.entity_id
_entity_poly.type
_entity_poly.pdbx_seq_one_letter_code
_entity_poly.pdbx_strand_id
1 'polypeptide(L)'
;SGKLSNYFHFCEPIHLPKKGLIHRSALDKSLHFLDTIDEDIPKGWSVQFERGSGLVQIRSLKWPGMAFFHIPETNRYGSLYCGVGEENKDLAFML
;
A
#
# COMPACT_ATOMS: atom_id res chain seq x y z
N SER A 1 5.85 -13.53 0.00
CA SER A 1 4.74 -12.82 -0.67
C SER A 1 4.11 -11.67 0.12
N GLY A 2 4.63 -11.29 1.30
CA GLY A 2 4.00 -10.27 2.17
C GLY A 2 4.72 -8.94 2.32
N LYS A 3 5.60 -8.57 1.37
CA LYS A 3 6.33 -7.31 1.47
C LYS A 3 5.41 -6.16 1.05
N LEU A 4 5.36 -5.10 1.87
CA LEU A 4 4.60 -3.88 1.56
C LEU A 4 5.07 -3.23 0.25
N SER A 5 6.34 -3.41 -0.12
CA SER A 5 6.92 -2.92 -1.38
C SER A 5 6.25 -3.46 -2.64
N ASN A 6 5.47 -4.55 -2.55
CA ASN A 6 4.77 -5.15 -3.68
C ASN A 6 3.39 -4.53 -3.94
N TYR A 7 2.96 -3.60 -3.10
CA TYR A 7 1.65 -2.96 -3.20
C TYR A 7 1.84 -1.47 -3.45
N PHE A 8 1.03 -0.95 -4.36
CA PHE A 8 1.17 0.39 -4.90
C PHE A 8 -0.12 1.17 -4.76
N HIS A 9 -0.01 2.48 -4.59
CA HIS A 9 -1.13 3.37 -4.63
C HIS A 9 -1.64 3.52 -6.05
N PHE A 10 -2.95 3.27 -6.26
CA PHE A 10 -3.60 3.48 -7.55
C PHE A 10 -4.03 4.95 -7.71
N CYS A 11 -3.05 5.85 -7.73
CA CYS A 11 -3.23 7.28 -7.96
C CYS A 11 -1.99 7.85 -8.67
N GLU A 12 -2.04 9.14 -9.01
CA GLU A 12 -0.87 9.80 -9.59
C GLU A 12 0.29 9.79 -8.58
N PRO A 13 1.50 9.34 -8.97
CA PRO A 13 2.63 9.23 -8.06
C PRO A 13 3.11 10.62 -7.62
N ILE A 14 3.21 10.81 -6.31
CA ILE A 14 3.63 12.06 -5.66
C ILE A 14 5.14 12.05 -5.43
N HIS A 15 5.73 10.88 -5.17
CA HIS A 15 7.14 10.74 -4.82
C HIS A 15 8.03 10.51 -6.04
N LEU A 16 7.55 9.81 -7.08
CA LEU A 16 8.30 9.59 -8.32
C LEU A 16 8.84 10.90 -8.96
N PRO A 17 8.07 12.02 -9.04
CA PRO A 17 8.55 13.32 -9.52
C PRO A 17 9.59 14.01 -8.62
N LYS A 18 9.76 13.56 -7.38
CA LYS A 18 10.71 14.12 -6.40
C LYS A 18 12.00 13.31 -6.29
N LYS A 19 12.03 12.07 -6.79
CA LYS A 19 13.22 11.21 -6.79
C LYS A 19 14.33 11.78 -7.70
N GLY A 20 15.57 11.76 -7.22
CA GLY A 20 16.74 12.27 -7.95
C GLY A 20 17.06 11.47 -9.22
N LEU A 21 17.87 12.04 -10.12
CA LEU A 21 18.19 11.45 -11.42
C LEU A 21 18.81 10.05 -11.33
N ILE A 22 19.76 9.85 -10.40
CA ILE A 22 20.43 8.56 -10.18
C ILE A 22 19.44 7.48 -9.74
N HIS A 23 18.48 7.84 -8.88
CA HIS A 23 17.47 6.92 -8.41
C HIS A 23 16.52 6.54 -9.56
N ARG A 24 16.10 7.52 -10.36
CA ARG A 24 15.25 7.29 -11.53
C ARG A 24 15.90 6.41 -12.60
N SER A 25 17.21 6.54 -12.82
CA SER A 25 17.90 5.71 -13.82
C SER A 25 17.95 4.22 -13.45
N ALA A 26 17.79 3.90 -12.16
CA ALA A 26 17.74 2.52 -11.68
C ALA A 26 16.31 1.94 -11.68
N LEU A 27 15.28 2.73 -11.99
CA LEU A 27 13.90 2.27 -12.01
C LEU A 27 13.55 1.65 -13.37
N ASP A 28 12.92 0.47 -13.32
CA ASP A 28 12.21 -0.06 -14.47
C ASP A 28 10.89 0.72 -14.65
N LYS A 29 10.77 1.47 -15.74
CA LYS A 29 9.58 2.29 -16.04
C LYS A 29 8.30 1.46 -16.17
N SER A 30 8.40 0.18 -16.54
CA SER A 30 7.24 -0.69 -16.70
C SER A 30 6.71 -1.22 -15.36
N LEU A 31 7.56 -1.26 -14.33
CA LEU A 31 7.25 -1.82 -13.02
C LEU A 31 7.12 -0.76 -11.92
N HIS A 32 7.86 0.36 -12.02
CA HIS A 32 8.01 1.37 -10.96
C HIS A 32 7.41 2.73 -11.38
N PHE A 33 6.17 2.70 -11.88
CA PHE A 33 5.46 3.91 -12.29
C PHE A 33 4.53 4.47 -11.21
N LEU A 34 4.27 3.71 -10.14
CA LEU A 34 3.44 4.11 -8.99
C LEU A 34 4.27 4.17 -7.71
N ASP A 35 3.75 4.89 -6.72
CA ASP A 35 4.35 4.94 -5.39
C ASP A 35 3.94 3.69 -4.58
N THR A 36 4.88 3.12 -3.83
CA THR A 36 4.64 1.96 -2.97
C THR A 36 4.05 2.37 -1.64
N ILE A 37 3.22 1.52 -1.03
CA ILE A 37 2.65 1.78 0.30
C ILE A 37 3.68 1.68 1.43
N ASP A 38 4.86 1.13 1.16
CA ASP A 38 5.97 1.00 2.13
C ASP A 38 6.69 2.34 2.38
N GLU A 39 6.60 3.27 1.42
CA GLU A 39 7.18 4.62 1.52
C GLU A 39 6.28 5.61 2.30
N ASP A 40 5.10 5.17 2.76
CA ASP A 40 4.15 6.04 3.48
C ASP A 40 4.62 6.41 4.89
N ILE A 41 4.40 7.68 5.25
CA ILE A 41 4.75 8.24 6.57
C ILE A 41 3.49 8.86 7.23
N PRO A 42 3.19 8.53 8.50
CA PRO A 42 3.80 7.46 9.29
C PRO A 42 3.51 6.08 8.68
N LYS A 43 4.36 5.09 8.99
CA LYS A 43 4.11 3.70 8.56
C LYS A 43 2.74 3.28 9.09
N GLY A 44 1.84 2.82 8.24
CA GLY A 44 0.43 2.73 8.63
C GLY A 44 -0.32 1.60 7.96
N TRP A 45 0.37 0.56 7.51
CA TRP A 45 -0.23 -0.53 6.76
C TRP A 45 0.01 -1.86 7.46
N SER A 46 -1.06 -2.64 7.62
CA SER A 46 -1.00 -3.99 8.20
C SER A 46 -1.34 -5.02 7.12
N VAL A 47 -0.50 -6.04 6.96
CA VAL A 47 -0.72 -7.17 6.06
C VAL A 47 -1.22 -8.36 6.86
N GLN A 48 -2.30 -8.96 6.42
CA GLN A 48 -2.91 -10.14 7.03
C GLN A 48 -3.07 -11.24 5.98
N PHE A 49 -2.74 -12.47 6.39
CA PHE A 49 -2.89 -13.67 5.56
C PHE A 49 -4.02 -14.51 6.12
N GLU A 50 -4.94 -14.91 5.25
CA GLU A 50 -6.05 -15.79 5.60
C GLU A 50 -6.02 -17.06 4.75
N ARG A 51 -6.74 -18.09 5.22
CA ARG A 51 -6.95 -19.36 4.49
C ARG A 51 -5.66 -20.00 3.98
N GLY A 52 -4.65 -20.11 4.84
CA GLY A 52 -3.35 -20.68 4.45
C GLY A 52 -2.60 -19.84 3.41
N SER A 53 -2.74 -18.51 3.45
CA SER A 53 -2.22 -17.56 2.45
C SER A 53 -2.95 -17.56 1.11
N GLY A 54 -4.11 -18.19 1.01
CA GLY A 54 -4.99 -18.10 -0.17
C GLY A 54 -5.69 -16.74 -0.33
N LEU A 55 -5.65 -15.90 0.70
CA LEU A 55 -6.14 -14.52 0.66
C LEU A 55 -5.17 -13.62 1.41
N VAL A 56 -4.75 -12.53 0.77
CA VAL A 56 -3.97 -11.46 1.40
C VAL A 56 -4.86 -10.25 1.56
N GLN A 57 -4.94 -9.74 2.78
CA GLN A 57 -5.62 -8.49 3.09
C GLN A 57 -4.61 -7.45 3.57
N ILE A 58 -4.83 -6.21 3.19
CA ILE A 58 -4.04 -5.06 3.61
C ILE A 58 -4.99 -4.02 4.17
N ARG A 59 -4.70 -3.50 5.36
CA ARG A 59 -5.55 -2.51 6.03
C ARG A 59 -4.74 -1.26 6.35
N SER A 60 -5.37 -0.11 6.17
CA SER A 60 -4.79 1.17 6.60
C SER A 60 -5.09 1.39 8.09
N LEU A 61 -4.05 1.71 8.85
CA LEU A 61 -4.12 2.18 10.23
C LEU A 61 -4.36 3.69 10.28
N LYS A 62 -3.98 4.42 9.22
CA LYS A 62 -4.19 5.86 9.05
C LYS A 62 -5.64 6.18 8.71
N TRP A 63 -6.25 5.37 7.84
CA TRP A 63 -7.64 5.46 7.45
C TRP A 63 -8.41 4.22 7.89
N PRO A 64 -8.88 4.16 9.15
CA PRO A 64 -9.70 3.05 9.63
C PRO A 64 -10.89 2.82 8.70
N GLY A 65 -11.09 1.56 8.28
CA GLY A 65 -12.12 1.18 7.31
C GLY A 65 -11.63 1.08 5.87
N MET A 66 -10.38 1.48 5.57
CA MET A 66 -9.73 1.18 4.28
C MET A 66 -9.15 -0.23 4.30
N ALA A 67 -9.58 -1.06 3.35
CA ALA A 67 -9.05 -2.40 3.16
C ALA A 67 -8.82 -2.70 1.67
N PHE A 68 -7.75 -3.43 1.39
CA PHE A 68 -7.44 -4.02 0.10
C PHE A 68 -7.33 -5.54 0.26
N PHE A 69 -7.72 -6.28 -0.76
CA PHE A 69 -7.57 -7.73 -0.79
C PHE A 69 -7.03 -8.20 -2.14
N HIS A 70 -6.31 -9.32 -2.10
CA HIS A 70 -5.78 -10.00 -3.27
C HIS A 70 -5.81 -11.51 -3.04
N ILE A 71 -6.26 -12.26 -4.04
CA ILE A 71 -6.17 -13.73 -4.08
C ILE A 71 -4.92 -14.09 -4.88
N PRO A 72 -3.86 -14.61 -4.23
CA PRO A 72 -2.62 -14.99 -4.92
C PRO A 72 -2.87 -15.95 -6.08
N GLU A 73 -1.98 -15.94 -7.06
CA GLU A 73 -2.05 -16.76 -8.29
C GLU A 73 -3.27 -16.46 -9.18
N THR A 74 -3.99 -15.38 -8.91
CA THR A 74 -5.12 -14.93 -9.74
C THR A 74 -5.06 -13.43 -9.96
N ASN A 75 -5.81 -12.95 -10.97
CA ASN A 75 -5.99 -11.51 -11.20
C ASN A 75 -7.16 -10.92 -10.39
N ARG A 76 -7.56 -11.58 -9.30
CA ARG A 76 -8.66 -11.13 -8.43
C ARG A 76 -8.09 -10.34 -7.27
N TYR A 77 -8.36 -9.05 -7.29
CA TYR A 77 -8.03 -8.11 -6.24
C TYR A 77 -9.09 -7.00 -6.19
N GLY A 78 -9.09 -6.25 -5.10
CA GLY A 78 -9.97 -5.11 -4.96
C GLY A 78 -9.67 -4.32 -3.70
N SER A 79 -10.15 -3.09 -3.65
CA SER A 79 -10.13 -2.25 -2.47
C SER A 79 -11.53 -1.76 -2.15
N LEU A 80 -11.77 -1.52 -0.86
CA LEU A 80 -12.99 -0.93 -0.35
C LEU A 80 -12.64 0.00 0.80
N TYR A 81 -13.25 1.16 0.79
CA TYR A 81 -13.31 2.03 1.95
C TYR A 81 -14.73 1.98 2.53
N CYS A 82 -14.83 1.61 3.80
CA CYS A 82 -16.07 1.68 4.57
C CYS A 82 -15.76 2.24 5.96
N GLY A 83 -15.95 3.55 6.12
CA GLY A 83 -15.63 4.27 7.35
C GLY A 83 -16.25 5.66 7.36
N VAL A 84 -15.98 6.41 8.42
CA VAL A 84 -16.58 7.74 8.68
C VAL A 84 -15.86 8.91 7.98
N GLY A 85 -14.76 8.64 7.27
CA GLY A 85 -13.93 9.66 6.64
C GLY A 85 -12.96 10.35 7.60
N GLU A 86 -12.77 9.81 8.81
CA GLU A 86 -11.87 10.38 9.81
C GLU A 86 -10.48 9.73 9.77
N GLU A 87 -9.45 10.56 9.78
CA GLU A 87 -8.06 10.14 9.87
C GLU A 87 -7.68 9.81 11.32
N ASN A 88 -6.97 8.70 11.51
CA ASN A 88 -6.36 8.35 12.79
C ASN A 88 -5.10 9.20 13.04
N LYS A 89 -5.29 10.37 13.66
CA LYS A 89 -4.21 11.29 14.03
C LYS A 89 -3.28 10.73 15.12
N ASP A 90 -3.78 9.76 15.89
CA ASP A 90 -3.03 9.16 16.99
C ASP A 90 -2.03 8.10 16.51
N LEU A 91 -2.02 7.78 15.21
CA LEU A 91 -1.16 6.75 14.63
C LEU A 91 0.33 6.97 14.94
N ALA A 92 0.78 8.22 15.02
CA ALA A 92 2.16 8.56 15.37
C ALA A 92 2.54 8.20 16.82
N PHE A 93 1.57 8.05 17.72
CA PHE A 93 1.79 7.66 19.12
C PHE A 93 1.53 6.18 19.38
N MET A 94 0.89 5.48 18.42
CA MET A 94 0.58 4.05 18.53
C MET A 94 1.72 3.13 18.05
N LEU A 95 2.73 3.68 17.37
CA LEU A 95 3.82 2.95 16.70
C LEU A 95 5.19 3.23 17.29
#